data_AF-A0AAE0GDM0-F1
#
_entry.id   AF-A0AAE0GDM0-F1
#
_cell.length_a   1.000
_cell.length_b   1.000
_cell.length_c   1.000
_cell.angle_alpha   90.00
_cell.angle_beta   90.00
_cell.angle_gamma   90.00
#
_symmetry.space_group_name_H-M   'P 1'
#
loop_
_entity.id
_entity.type
_entity.pdbx_description
1 polymer ?
#
loop_
_entity_poly.entity_id
_entity_poly.type
_entity_poly.pdbx_seq_one_letter_code
_entity_poly.pdbx_strand_id
1 'polypeptide(L)'
;MAVDAMDSVMKNKEEGNALFKASEFLKAAAAYTKAIKACPKDKAEDEQMAPIYSNRSAAFLKLNKVKQALADAETCVKIRPEWEKAHFRKGCALELGGDIPGAIAALEIAKAKDPSNKEIRTKLKVLTQKEKGQSGFQFAKSDPKPKAEEPKKAAPIRASAGITPGDVKWISEAADLNRPAVSRMDSVNSIGQWISSSLQRILQQSPGDAPWFFEEPDMVKMLDAGLAESMLGVITHSVCFIIDLEQKAGDNPELMAPAQAAADLAGAATGVMHNLLHPVLAAWKTRTQQMSLMGAIMKVLAAPGSPLLAEAGAEIKPSEELSGFLKLIAQIFGNADAFAMLTGHASVMRARMLMLRAMATMGMDGKDKAEWALKAKQASQVFVVLDKCRQAKGWEAVFDRLCSEEGVKEFCSEVDRVVEQHEMLVGAFKKFKFEGSLGL
;
A
#
# COMPACT_ATOMS: atom_id res chain seq x y z
N MET A 1 15.55 -46.95 10.80
CA MET A 1 15.91 -45.74 10.03
C MET A 1 14.71 -45.10 9.33
N ALA A 2 14.04 -45.74 8.35
CA ALA A 2 12.90 -45.10 7.66
C ALA A 2 11.60 -45.04 8.48
N VAL A 3 11.40 -45.96 9.43
CA VAL A 3 10.27 -45.95 10.39
C VAL A 3 10.45 -44.82 11.41
N ASP A 4 11.65 -44.73 12.00
CA ASP A 4 12.00 -43.66 12.96
C ASP A 4 11.90 -42.25 12.36
N ALA A 5 12.20 -42.10 11.06
CA ALA A 5 12.09 -40.83 10.37
C ALA A 5 10.63 -40.37 10.24
N MET A 6 9.70 -41.28 9.93
CA MET A 6 8.28 -40.95 9.82
C MET A 6 7.61 -40.72 11.18
N ASP A 7 8.05 -41.41 12.23
CA ASP A 7 7.63 -41.10 13.60
C ASP A 7 8.03 -39.67 14.00
N SER A 8 9.23 -39.24 13.61
CA SER A 8 9.69 -37.86 13.80
C SER A 8 8.85 -36.85 13.00
N VAL A 9 8.49 -37.17 11.74
CA VAL A 9 7.59 -36.34 10.92
C VAL A 9 6.24 -36.13 11.63
N MET A 10 5.65 -37.22 12.12
CA MET A 10 4.34 -37.21 12.77
C MET A 10 4.36 -36.46 14.10
N LYS A 11 5.40 -36.65 14.92
CA LYS A 11 5.62 -35.90 16.16
C LYS A 11 5.71 -34.40 15.92
N ASN A 12 6.51 -33.96 14.95
CA ASN A 12 6.65 -32.55 14.60
C ASN A 12 5.35 -31.96 14.02
N LYS A 13 4.56 -32.76 13.28
CA LYS A 13 3.22 -32.36 12.82
C LYS A 13 2.28 -32.12 14.00
N GLU A 14 2.26 -33.01 14.99
CA GLU A 14 1.42 -32.87 16.18
C GLU A 14 1.83 -31.67 17.04
N GLU A 15 3.12 -31.44 17.21
CA GLU A 15 3.65 -30.22 17.84
C GLU A 15 3.18 -28.97 17.09
N GLY A 16 3.28 -28.96 15.76
CA GLY A 16 2.76 -27.88 14.93
C GLY A 16 1.25 -27.67 15.10
N ASN A 17 0.47 -28.74 15.20
CA ASN A 17 -0.98 -28.67 15.43
C ASN A 17 -1.30 -28.07 16.81
N ALA A 18 -0.57 -28.46 17.85
CA ALA A 18 -0.74 -27.93 19.20
C ALA A 18 -0.42 -26.43 19.25
N LEU A 19 0.72 -26.02 18.65
CA LEU A 19 1.13 -24.62 18.55
C LEU A 19 0.13 -23.79 17.72
N PHE A 20 -0.42 -24.37 16.65
CA PHE A 20 -1.44 -23.72 15.84
C PHE A 20 -2.73 -23.47 16.64
N LYS A 21 -3.16 -24.44 17.46
CA LYS A 21 -4.31 -24.28 18.37
C LYS A 21 -4.05 -23.22 19.45
N ALA A 22 -2.80 -23.10 19.91
CA ALA A 22 -2.36 -22.05 20.84
C ALA A 22 -2.21 -20.66 20.18
N SER A 23 -2.55 -20.51 18.89
CA SER A 23 -2.35 -19.29 18.09
C SER A 23 -0.89 -18.84 17.93
N GLU A 24 0.08 -19.72 18.23
CA GLU A 24 1.51 -19.47 18.05
C GLU A 24 1.94 -19.79 16.61
N PHE A 25 1.38 -19.08 15.62
CA PHE A 25 1.46 -19.44 14.20
C PHE A 25 2.89 -19.51 13.64
N LEU A 26 3.81 -18.65 14.11
CA LEU A 26 5.21 -18.68 13.68
C LEU A 26 5.92 -19.96 14.15
N LYS A 27 5.70 -20.35 15.42
CA LYS A 27 6.26 -21.60 15.96
C LYS A 27 5.60 -22.81 15.32
N ALA A 28 4.30 -22.76 15.04
CA ALA A 28 3.59 -23.80 14.29
C ALA A 28 4.20 -24.00 12.88
N ALA A 29 4.43 -22.92 12.14
CA ALA A 29 5.07 -22.98 10.82
C ALA A 29 6.49 -23.56 10.89
N ALA A 30 7.25 -23.23 11.94
CA ALA A 30 8.57 -23.80 12.19
C ALA A 30 8.49 -25.31 12.47
N ALA A 31 7.56 -25.76 13.31
CA ALA A 31 7.35 -27.17 13.63
C ALA A 31 6.92 -27.99 12.39
N TYR A 32 5.99 -27.49 11.57
CA TYR A 32 5.68 -28.14 10.29
C TYR A 32 6.86 -28.16 9.32
N THR A 33 7.71 -27.13 9.33
CA THR A 33 8.93 -27.12 8.53
C THR A 33 9.94 -28.16 9.01
N LYS A 34 10.05 -28.39 10.33
CA LYS A 34 10.83 -29.51 10.88
C LYS A 34 10.26 -30.85 10.43
N ALA A 35 8.94 -31.03 10.45
CA ALA A 35 8.28 -32.23 9.94
C ALA A 35 8.62 -32.48 8.46
N ILE A 36 8.54 -31.46 7.61
CA ILE A 36 8.88 -31.57 6.18
C ILE A 36 10.37 -31.92 5.98
N LYS A 37 11.27 -31.32 6.76
CA LYS A 37 12.72 -31.62 6.68
C LYS A 37 13.08 -33.01 7.19
N ALA A 38 12.31 -33.55 8.14
CA ALA A 38 12.49 -34.89 8.67
C ALA A 38 12.01 -35.99 7.71
N CYS A 39 11.22 -35.63 6.70
CA CYS A 39 10.72 -36.56 5.71
C CYS A 39 11.85 -37.04 4.78
N PRO A 40 12.04 -38.37 4.64
CA PRO A 40 12.90 -38.93 3.59
C PRO A 40 12.46 -38.44 2.19
N LYS A 41 13.43 -38.21 1.30
CA LYS A 41 13.15 -37.64 -0.04
C LYS A 41 12.29 -38.55 -0.91
N ASP A 42 12.46 -39.86 -0.77
CA ASP A 42 11.68 -40.91 -1.44
C ASP A 42 10.20 -40.92 -1.03
N LYS A 43 9.86 -40.26 0.09
CA LYS A 43 8.50 -40.18 0.65
C LYS A 43 7.93 -38.77 0.67
N ALA A 44 8.63 -37.80 0.06
CA ALA A 44 8.20 -36.40 0.06
C ALA A 44 6.85 -36.20 -0.67
N GLU A 45 6.51 -37.10 -1.59
CA GLU A 45 5.28 -37.11 -2.38
C GLU A 45 4.21 -38.05 -1.80
N ASP A 46 4.46 -38.70 -0.66
CA ASP A 46 3.48 -39.56 0.00
C ASP A 46 2.25 -38.72 0.39
N GLU A 47 1.05 -39.30 0.25
CA GLU A 47 -0.21 -38.62 0.59
C GLU A 47 -0.25 -38.08 2.03
N GLN A 48 0.49 -38.72 2.94
CA GLN A 48 0.59 -38.33 4.35
C GLN A 48 1.29 -36.97 4.57
N MET A 49 2.03 -36.49 3.59
CA MET A 49 2.69 -35.18 3.62
C MET A 49 1.73 -34.03 3.31
N ALA A 50 0.68 -34.26 2.52
CA ALA A 50 -0.27 -33.20 2.13
C ALA A 50 -0.94 -32.48 3.31
N PRO A 51 -1.37 -33.16 4.41
CA PRO A 51 -1.85 -32.48 5.61
C PRO A 51 -0.83 -31.55 6.27
N ILE A 52 0.46 -31.88 6.22
CA ILE A 52 1.53 -31.07 6.82
C ILE A 52 1.70 -29.77 6.02
N TYR A 53 1.78 -29.86 4.69
CA TYR A 53 1.81 -28.69 3.82
C TYR A 53 0.52 -27.85 3.95
N SER A 54 -0.65 -28.49 4.11
CA SER A 54 -1.93 -27.78 4.26
C SER A 54 -2.01 -27.00 5.58
N ASN A 55 -1.49 -27.59 6.66
CA ASN A 55 -1.45 -26.95 7.96
C ASN A 55 -0.37 -25.85 8.03
N ARG A 56 0.77 -26.04 7.36
CA ARG A 56 1.80 -24.99 7.23
C ARG A 56 1.33 -23.83 6.36
N SER A 57 0.62 -24.12 5.26
CA SER A 57 -0.10 -23.12 4.46
C SER A 57 -1.06 -22.32 5.33
N ALA A 58 -1.88 -22.98 6.15
CA ALA A 58 -2.78 -22.31 7.09
C ALA A 58 -2.03 -21.41 8.10
N ALA A 59 -0.87 -21.86 8.61
CA ALA A 59 -0.04 -21.04 9.50
C ALA A 59 0.52 -19.81 8.77
N PHE A 60 0.98 -19.97 7.53
CA PHE A 60 1.44 -18.85 6.71
C PHE A 60 0.33 -17.89 6.34
N LEU A 61 -0.91 -18.37 6.12
CA LEU A 61 -2.08 -17.49 5.94
C LEU A 61 -2.33 -16.63 7.19
N LYS A 62 -2.23 -17.21 8.40
CA LYS A 62 -2.36 -16.47 9.66
C LYS A 62 -1.22 -15.47 9.88
N LEU A 63 -0.05 -15.70 9.30
CA LEU A 63 1.11 -14.80 9.32
C LEU A 63 1.17 -13.83 8.14
N ASN A 64 0.16 -13.81 7.27
CA ASN A 64 0.11 -13.01 6.05
C ASN A 64 1.27 -13.25 5.07
N LYS A 65 1.85 -14.46 5.09
CA LYS A 65 2.94 -14.91 4.22
C LYS A 65 2.39 -15.57 2.95
N VAL A 66 1.77 -14.76 2.09
CA VAL A 66 1.01 -15.19 0.90
C VAL A 66 1.79 -16.14 -0.01
N LYS A 67 3.03 -15.78 -0.40
CA LYS A 67 3.84 -16.58 -1.33
C LYS A 67 4.12 -17.97 -0.79
N GLN A 68 4.50 -18.08 0.49
CA GLN A 68 4.74 -19.37 1.13
C GLN A 68 3.44 -20.18 1.30
N ALA A 69 2.35 -19.52 1.68
CA ALA A 69 1.04 -20.17 1.81
C ALA A 69 0.56 -20.77 0.48
N LEU A 70 0.73 -20.03 -0.62
CA LEU A 70 0.33 -20.47 -1.96
C LEU A 70 1.21 -21.63 -2.43
N ALA A 71 2.53 -21.54 -2.27
CA ALA A 71 3.45 -22.63 -2.65
C ALA A 71 3.14 -23.94 -1.90
N ASP A 72 2.86 -23.85 -0.59
CA ASP A 72 2.45 -25.02 0.19
C ASP A 72 1.09 -25.57 -0.26
N ALA A 73 0.12 -24.71 -0.56
CA ALA A 73 -1.18 -25.12 -1.05
C ALA A 73 -1.12 -25.78 -2.44
N GLU A 74 -0.27 -25.27 -3.34
CA GLU A 74 -0.01 -25.90 -4.64
C GLU A 74 0.67 -27.25 -4.49
N THR A 75 1.58 -27.37 -3.53
CA THR A 75 2.20 -28.66 -3.18
C THR A 75 1.15 -29.64 -2.67
N CYS A 76 0.21 -29.21 -1.83
CA CYS A 76 -0.92 -30.07 -1.43
C CYS A 76 -1.76 -30.54 -2.62
N VAL A 77 -2.04 -29.65 -3.59
CA VAL A 77 -2.83 -29.99 -4.78
C VAL A 77 -2.08 -30.99 -5.67
N LYS A 78 -0.75 -30.89 -5.76
CA LYS A 78 0.09 -31.86 -6.47
C LYS A 78 0.04 -33.25 -5.82
N ILE A 79 0.17 -33.31 -4.49
CA ILE A 79 0.20 -34.58 -3.74
C ILE A 79 -1.20 -35.22 -3.67
N ARG A 80 -2.25 -34.43 -3.41
CA ARG A 80 -3.64 -34.91 -3.32
C ARG A 80 -4.59 -34.04 -4.13
N PRO A 81 -4.69 -34.25 -5.46
CA PRO A 81 -5.54 -33.44 -6.34
C PRO A 81 -7.05 -33.61 -6.05
N GLU A 82 -7.44 -34.74 -5.47
CA GLU A 82 -8.83 -35.03 -5.11
C GLU A 82 -9.24 -34.50 -3.74
N TRP A 83 -8.30 -33.92 -2.98
CA TRP A 83 -8.55 -33.48 -1.61
C TRP A 83 -9.11 -32.05 -1.57
N GLU A 84 -10.33 -31.90 -1.07
CA GLU A 84 -11.07 -30.63 -1.02
C GLU A 84 -10.30 -29.55 -0.25
N LYS A 85 -9.63 -29.93 0.85
CA LYS A 85 -8.87 -28.99 1.68
C LYS A 85 -7.64 -28.44 0.97
N ALA A 86 -7.03 -29.17 0.04
CA ALA A 86 -5.89 -28.67 -0.73
C ALA A 86 -6.31 -27.48 -1.60
N HIS A 87 -7.40 -27.66 -2.36
CA HIS A 87 -7.98 -26.60 -3.19
C HIS A 87 -8.56 -25.46 -2.36
N PHE A 88 -9.16 -25.76 -1.20
CA PHE A 88 -9.61 -24.72 -0.26
C PHE A 88 -8.46 -23.86 0.25
N ARG A 89 -7.32 -24.45 0.63
CA ARG A 89 -6.12 -23.70 1.04
C ARG A 89 -5.57 -22.86 -0.09
N LYS A 90 -5.55 -23.39 -1.32
CA LYS A 90 -5.13 -22.65 -2.52
C LYS A 90 -6.03 -21.44 -2.75
N GLY A 91 -7.35 -21.63 -2.69
CA GLY A 91 -8.33 -20.55 -2.77
C GLY A 91 -8.14 -19.48 -1.69
N CYS A 92 -7.88 -19.89 -0.44
CA CYS A 92 -7.58 -18.94 0.64
C CYS A 92 -6.28 -18.17 0.43
N ALA A 93 -5.24 -18.81 -0.12
CA ALA A 93 -3.96 -18.15 -0.40
C ALA A 93 -4.06 -17.17 -1.58
N LEU A 94 -4.78 -17.53 -2.64
CA LEU A 94 -5.04 -16.65 -3.78
C LEU A 94 -5.90 -15.45 -3.37
N GLU A 95 -6.94 -15.67 -2.56
CA GLU A 95 -7.74 -14.57 -2.01
C GLU A 95 -6.89 -13.59 -1.21
N LEU A 96 -6.02 -14.11 -0.31
CA LEU A 96 -5.12 -13.27 0.48
C LEU A 96 -4.09 -12.55 -0.39
N GLY A 97 -3.69 -13.17 -1.51
CA GLY A 97 -2.84 -12.56 -2.54
C GLY A 97 -3.55 -11.58 -3.48
N GLY A 98 -4.87 -11.43 -3.37
CA GLY A 98 -5.67 -10.52 -4.18
C GLY A 98 -6.14 -11.08 -5.53
N ASP A 99 -5.78 -12.33 -5.87
CA ASP A 99 -6.28 -13.02 -7.06
C ASP A 99 -7.65 -13.64 -6.79
N ILE A 100 -8.69 -12.81 -6.87
CA ILE A 100 -10.08 -13.22 -6.62
C ILE A 100 -10.59 -14.22 -7.68
N PRO A 101 -10.36 -14.03 -8.99
CA PRO A 101 -10.78 -15.02 -9.99
C PRO A 101 -10.11 -16.38 -9.78
N GLY A 102 -8.80 -16.40 -9.51
CA GLY A 102 -8.08 -17.64 -9.19
C GLY A 102 -8.58 -18.29 -7.91
N ALA A 103 -8.92 -17.49 -6.88
CA ALA A 103 -9.50 -17.99 -5.65
C ALA A 103 -10.86 -18.66 -5.86
N ILE A 104 -11.73 -18.07 -6.67
CA ILE A 104 -13.06 -18.62 -7.01
C ILE A 104 -12.90 -19.92 -7.79
N ALA A 105 -12.03 -19.96 -8.79
CA ALA A 105 -11.75 -21.17 -9.56
C ALA A 105 -11.27 -22.32 -8.65
N ALA A 106 -10.34 -22.05 -7.74
CA ALA A 106 -9.86 -23.05 -6.79
C ALA A 106 -10.98 -23.51 -5.82
N LEU A 107 -11.86 -22.60 -5.38
CA LEU A 107 -12.96 -22.94 -4.48
C LEU A 107 -14.12 -23.67 -5.17
N GLU A 108 -14.37 -23.44 -6.46
CA GLU A 108 -15.32 -24.26 -7.24
C GLU A 108 -14.79 -25.70 -7.38
N ILE A 109 -13.49 -25.88 -7.61
CA ILE A 109 -12.89 -27.22 -7.59
C ILE A 109 -13.05 -27.85 -6.20
N ALA A 110 -12.75 -27.13 -5.13
CA ALA A 110 -12.93 -27.63 -3.76
C ALA A 110 -14.39 -28.05 -3.47
N LYS A 111 -15.36 -27.27 -3.97
CA LYS A 111 -16.80 -27.54 -3.85
C LYS A 111 -17.24 -28.74 -4.68
N ALA A 112 -16.65 -28.95 -5.85
CA ALA A 112 -16.92 -30.14 -6.66
C ALA A 112 -16.43 -31.42 -5.95
N LYS A 113 -15.34 -31.34 -5.17
CA LYS A 113 -14.82 -32.46 -4.38
C LYS A 113 -15.61 -32.72 -3.09
N ASP A 114 -16.06 -31.67 -2.40
CA ASP A 114 -16.97 -31.78 -1.24
C ASP A 114 -18.12 -30.75 -1.32
N PRO A 115 -19.24 -31.13 -1.96
CA PRO A 115 -20.41 -30.24 -2.12
C PRO A 115 -21.12 -29.93 -0.79
N SER A 116 -20.90 -30.76 0.24
CA SER A 116 -21.58 -30.65 1.53
C SER A 116 -20.93 -29.61 2.45
N ASN A 117 -19.68 -29.25 2.17
CA ASN A 117 -18.91 -28.35 3.01
C ASN A 117 -19.53 -26.95 3.09
N LYS A 118 -19.96 -26.54 4.29
CA LYS A 118 -20.54 -25.20 4.51
C LYS A 118 -19.50 -24.09 4.41
N GLU A 119 -18.26 -24.35 4.80
CA GLU A 119 -17.18 -23.35 4.79
C GLU A 119 -16.81 -22.95 3.36
N ILE A 120 -16.62 -23.94 2.47
CA ILE A 120 -16.34 -23.72 1.04
C ILE A 120 -17.48 -22.94 0.39
N ARG A 121 -18.74 -23.36 0.59
CA ARG A 121 -19.90 -22.68 0.00
C ARG A 121 -20.06 -21.24 0.48
N THR A 122 -19.82 -20.99 1.77
CA THR A 122 -19.89 -19.64 2.33
C THR A 122 -18.80 -18.76 1.74
N LYS A 123 -17.57 -19.26 1.68
CA LYS A 123 -16.42 -18.52 1.14
C LYS A 123 -16.56 -18.23 -0.34
N LEU A 124 -17.04 -19.22 -1.11
CA LEU A 124 -17.34 -19.07 -2.51
C LEU A 124 -18.46 -18.05 -2.75
N LYS A 125 -19.56 -18.10 -1.97
CA LYS A 125 -20.63 -17.10 -2.06
C LYS A 125 -20.12 -15.68 -1.78
N VAL A 126 -19.29 -15.50 -0.74
CA VAL A 126 -18.68 -14.21 -0.40
C VAL A 126 -17.77 -13.72 -1.53
N LEU A 127 -16.93 -14.60 -2.09
CA LEU A 127 -16.00 -14.24 -3.15
C LEU A 127 -16.69 -13.98 -4.49
N THR A 128 -17.68 -14.77 -4.87
CA THR A 128 -18.49 -14.52 -6.07
C THR A 128 -19.32 -13.25 -5.92
N GLN A 129 -19.78 -12.90 -4.70
CA GLN A 129 -20.39 -11.58 -4.45
C GLN A 129 -19.35 -10.45 -4.55
N LYS A 130 -18.13 -10.67 -4.08
CA LYS A 130 -17.01 -9.73 -4.21
C LYS A 130 -16.60 -9.53 -5.67
N GLU A 131 -16.61 -10.57 -6.50
CA GLU A 131 -16.33 -10.54 -7.94
C GLU A 131 -17.49 -9.91 -8.74
N LYS A 132 -18.75 -10.22 -8.39
CA LYS A 132 -19.93 -9.56 -8.96
C LYS A 132 -20.01 -8.07 -8.59
N GLY A 133 -19.57 -7.71 -7.38
CA GLY A 133 -19.36 -6.33 -6.96
C GLY A 133 -18.15 -5.65 -7.61
N GLN A 134 -17.24 -6.42 -8.24
CA GLN A 134 -16.13 -5.91 -9.06
C GLN A 134 -16.51 -5.75 -10.54
N SER A 135 -17.59 -6.40 -11.01
CA SER A 135 -18.11 -6.29 -12.39
C SER A 135 -19.33 -5.35 -12.53
N GLY A 136 -19.72 -4.67 -11.46
CA GLY A 136 -20.69 -3.59 -11.49
C GLY A 136 -20.55 -2.77 -10.23
N PHE A 137 -19.95 -1.59 -10.34
CA PHE A 137 -19.94 -0.61 -9.26
C PHE A 137 -21.40 -0.20 -8.98
N GLN A 138 -22.01 -0.78 -7.96
CA GLN A 138 -23.29 -0.34 -7.41
C GLN A 138 -23.05 0.10 -5.97
N PHE A 139 -23.39 1.36 -5.69
CA PHE A 139 -23.48 1.88 -4.34
C PHE A 139 -24.44 1.00 -3.52
N ALA A 140 -24.03 0.64 -2.30
CA ALA A 140 -25.00 0.17 -1.32
C ALA A 140 -26.11 1.22 -1.22
N LYS A 141 -27.37 0.80 -1.39
CA LYS A 141 -28.50 1.66 -1.04
C LYS A 141 -28.29 2.08 0.41
N SER A 142 -28.46 3.38 0.66
CA SER A 142 -28.35 3.96 2.00
C SER A 142 -29.20 3.16 2.97
N ASP A 143 -28.54 2.45 3.89
CA ASP A 143 -29.22 2.06 5.12
C ASP A 143 -29.68 3.36 5.80
N PRO A 144 -30.91 3.41 6.35
CA PRO A 144 -31.39 4.59 7.04
C PRO A 144 -30.41 4.93 8.16
N LYS A 145 -29.87 6.15 8.05
CA LYS A 145 -29.03 6.86 9.01
C LYS A 145 -29.26 6.31 10.43
N PRO A 146 -28.25 5.73 11.11
CA PRO A 146 -28.33 5.55 12.55
C PRO A 146 -28.69 6.93 13.10
N LYS A 147 -29.76 7.00 13.90
CA LYS A 147 -30.16 8.25 14.56
C LYS A 147 -28.90 8.88 15.14
N ALA A 148 -28.70 10.16 14.83
CA ALA A 148 -27.62 10.94 15.42
C ALA A 148 -27.74 10.83 16.94
N GLU A 149 -26.94 9.95 17.55
CA GLU A 149 -26.48 10.21 18.90
C GLU A 149 -25.65 11.48 18.77
N GLU A 150 -26.07 12.52 19.49
CA GLU A 150 -25.24 13.69 19.73
C GLU A 150 -23.83 13.21 20.04
N PRO A 151 -22.78 13.89 19.53
CA PRO A 151 -21.42 13.54 19.88
C PRO A 151 -21.35 13.56 21.41
N LYS A 152 -21.22 12.38 22.03
CA LYS A 152 -20.84 12.28 23.43
C LYS A 152 -19.58 13.13 23.52
N LYS A 153 -19.68 14.28 24.20
CA LYS A 153 -18.56 15.18 24.43
C LYS A 153 -17.40 14.29 24.82
N ALA A 154 -16.41 14.18 23.94
CA ALA A 154 -15.18 13.50 24.26
C ALA A 154 -14.74 14.10 25.60
N ALA A 155 -14.59 13.25 26.61
CA ALA A 155 -14.00 13.68 27.86
C ALA A 155 -12.72 14.43 27.49
N PRO A 156 -12.43 15.59 28.10
CA PRO A 156 -11.26 16.38 27.74
C PRO A 156 -10.06 15.43 27.76
N ILE A 157 -9.41 15.32 26.60
CA ILE A 157 -8.17 14.56 26.45
C ILE A 157 -7.27 15.10 27.56
N ARG A 158 -7.00 14.26 28.55
CA ARG A 158 -6.11 14.61 29.64
C ARG A 158 -4.80 14.95 28.95
N ALA A 159 -4.45 16.24 28.92
CA ALA A 159 -3.19 16.70 28.36
C ALA A 159 -2.10 15.82 28.94
N SER A 160 -1.50 14.97 28.10
CA SER A 160 -0.37 14.16 28.52
C SER A 160 0.74 15.14 28.88
N ALA A 161 0.98 15.30 30.18
CA ALA A 161 2.04 16.14 30.68
C ALA A 161 3.36 15.76 29.97
N GLY A 162 3.92 16.69 29.20
CA GLY A 162 5.29 16.58 28.67
C GLY A 162 5.49 16.43 27.15
N ILE A 163 4.45 16.54 26.29
CA ILE A 163 4.66 16.48 24.83
C ILE A 163 4.43 17.85 24.20
N THR A 164 5.44 18.36 23.49
CA THR A 164 5.35 19.59 22.70
C THR A 164 4.32 19.41 21.57
N PRO A 165 3.33 20.31 21.42
CA PRO A 165 2.42 20.29 20.28
C PRO A 165 3.19 20.34 18.95
N GLY A 166 2.64 19.71 17.91
CA GLY A 166 3.24 19.77 16.57
C GLY A 166 3.23 21.21 16.05
N ASP A 167 4.39 21.71 15.61
CA ASP A 167 4.50 23.05 15.03
C ASP A 167 4.65 22.99 13.51
N VAL A 168 3.68 23.59 12.82
CA VAL A 168 3.67 23.75 11.36
C VAL A 168 4.86 24.56 10.85
N LYS A 169 5.49 25.39 11.69
CA LYS A 169 6.71 26.12 11.32
C LYS A 169 7.85 25.18 10.96
N TRP A 170 8.00 24.05 11.64
CA TRP A 170 9.06 23.08 11.34
C TRP A 170 9.02 22.61 9.88
N ILE A 171 7.83 22.50 9.30
CA ILE A 171 7.63 22.10 7.90
C ILE A 171 8.25 23.16 6.97
N SER A 172 7.87 24.43 7.16
CA SER A 172 8.39 25.54 6.36
C SER A 172 9.91 25.73 6.55
N GLU A 173 10.40 25.56 7.77
CA GLU A 173 11.83 25.72 8.09
C GLU A 173 12.69 24.57 7.55
N ALA A 174 12.15 23.34 7.53
CA ALA A 174 12.81 22.21 6.88
C ALA A 174 12.86 22.37 5.36
N ALA A 175 11.81 22.94 4.76
CA ALA A 175 11.70 23.14 3.31
C ALA A 175 12.48 24.35 2.78
N ASP A 176 12.84 25.32 3.63
CA ASP A 176 13.52 26.55 3.22
C ASP A 176 14.94 26.29 2.72
N LEU A 177 15.14 26.39 1.41
CA LEU A 177 16.44 26.19 0.75
C LEU A 177 17.48 27.26 1.10
N ASN A 178 17.06 28.41 1.65
CA ASN A 178 17.97 29.46 2.08
C ASN A 178 18.58 29.19 3.46
N ARG A 179 18.06 28.20 4.20
CA ARG A 179 18.60 27.81 5.49
C ARG A 179 19.74 26.80 5.35
N PRO A 180 20.76 26.84 6.23
CA PRO A 180 21.78 25.80 6.29
C PRO A 180 21.18 24.41 6.52
N ALA A 181 21.78 23.38 5.91
CA ALA A 181 21.31 21.99 6.01
C ALA A 181 21.15 21.53 7.48
N VAL A 182 22.05 21.95 8.37
CA VAL A 182 21.99 21.64 9.80
C VAL A 182 20.73 22.22 10.47
N SER A 183 20.39 23.48 10.22
CA SER A 183 19.18 24.09 10.81
C SER A 183 17.89 23.49 10.24
N ARG A 184 17.91 23.10 8.96
CA ARG A 184 16.81 22.36 8.34
C ARG A 184 16.67 20.97 8.98
N MET A 185 17.80 20.32 9.26
CA MET A 185 17.87 19.01 9.92
C MET A 185 17.26 19.05 11.33
N ASP A 186 17.52 20.10 12.11
CA ASP A 186 16.91 20.29 13.43
C ASP A 186 15.37 20.34 13.34
N SER A 187 14.85 20.98 12.29
CA SER A 187 13.40 21.07 12.03
C SER A 187 12.83 19.69 11.66
N VAL A 188 13.52 18.95 10.80
CA VAL A 188 13.15 17.58 10.42
C VAL A 188 13.18 16.63 11.63
N ASN A 189 14.20 16.75 12.49
CA ASN A 189 14.31 15.96 13.71
C ASN A 189 13.17 16.27 14.69
N SER A 190 12.79 17.54 14.82
CA SER A 190 11.64 17.96 15.64
C SER A 190 10.34 17.32 15.15
N ILE A 191 10.10 17.33 13.84
CA ILE A 191 8.97 16.62 13.21
C ILE A 191 9.03 15.13 13.51
N GLY A 192 10.19 14.48 13.33
CA GLY A 192 10.37 13.05 13.54
C GLY A 192 10.13 12.60 14.98
N GLN A 193 10.63 13.36 15.95
CA GLN A 193 10.39 13.12 17.38
C GLN A 193 8.92 13.29 17.74
N TRP A 194 8.26 14.33 17.22
CA TRP A 194 6.85 14.58 17.46
C TRP A 194 5.95 13.47 16.89
N ILE A 195 6.21 13.03 15.65
CA ILE A 195 5.49 11.90 15.04
C ILE A 195 5.72 10.63 15.86
N SER A 196 6.97 10.31 16.21
CA SER A 196 7.30 9.09 16.96
C SER A 196 6.58 9.04 18.31
N SER A 197 6.51 10.18 19.01
CA SER A 197 5.78 10.32 20.28
C SER A 197 4.28 10.13 20.09
N SER A 198 3.72 10.69 19.03
CA SER A 198 2.30 10.53 18.67
C SER A 198 1.97 9.07 18.34
N LEU A 199 2.84 8.39 17.60
CA LEU A 199 2.70 6.96 17.28
C LEU A 199 2.72 6.10 18.52
N GLN A 200 3.71 6.29 19.39
CA GLN A 200 3.84 5.50 20.62
C GLN A 200 2.60 5.62 21.51
N ARG A 201 2.03 6.83 21.60
CA ARG A 201 0.79 7.07 22.35
C ARG A 201 -0.40 6.29 21.76
N ILE A 202 -0.60 6.34 20.45
CA ILE A 202 -1.73 5.65 19.81
C ILE A 202 -1.59 4.14 19.92
N LEU A 203 -0.37 3.61 19.81
CA LEU A 203 -0.10 2.18 19.98
C LEU A 203 -0.35 1.67 21.40
N GLN A 204 -0.36 2.56 22.41
CA GLN A 204 -0.65 2.23 23.80
C GLN A 204 -2.14 2.31 24.15
N GLN A 205 -3.00 2.82 23.26
CA GLN A 205 -4.43 2.95 23.48
C GLN A 205 -5.19 1.70 23.03
N SER A 206 -6.32 1.38 23.70
CA SER A 206 -7.16 0.26 23.28
C SER A 206 -7.86 0.56 21.94
N PRO A 207 -8.13 -0.45 21.09
CA PRO A 207 -8.89 -0.25 19.87
C PRO A 207 -10.26 0.40 20.16
N GLY A 208 -10.48 1.62 19.64
CA GLY A 208 -11.72 2.39 19.79
C GLY A 208 -11.65 3.59 20.75
N ASP A 209 -10.58 3.72 21.54
CA ASP A 209 -10.43 4.79 22.55
C ASP A 209 -9.84 6.10 21.99
N ALA A 210 -9.36 6.10 20.74
CA ALA A 210 -8.74 7.27 20.12
C ALA A 210 -9.05 7.38 18.63
N PRO A 211 -9.10 8.62 18.09
CA PRO A 211 -9.13 8.82 16.65
C PRO A 211 -7.92 8.15 16.02
N TRP A 212 -8.12 7.64 14.80
CA TRP A 212 -7.04 7.03 14.06
C TRP A 212 -5.92 8.05 13.80
N PHE A 213 -4.65 7.62 13.70
CA PHE A 213 -3.49 8.52 13.66
C PHE A 213 -3.60 9.69 12.67
N PHE A 214 -4.11 9.43 11.46
CA PHE A 214 -4.28 10.47 10.44
C PHE A 214 -5.58 11.28 10.58
N GLU A 215 -6.46 10.90 11.51
CA GLU A 215 -7.69 11.62 11.86
C GLU A 215 -7.50 12.46 13.13
N GLU A 216 -6.34 12.37 13.79
CA GLU A 216 -6.03 13.27 14.89
C GLU A 216 -5.93 14.72 14.40
N PRO A 217 -6.60 15.69 15.05
CA PRO A 217 -6.65 17.08 14.60
C PRO A 217 -5.27 17.70 14.34
N ASP A 218 -4.29 17.45 15.21
CA ASP A 218 -2.93 17.98 15.06
C ASP A 218 -2.19 17.32 13.89
N MET A 219 -2.42 16.03 13.63
CA MET A 219 -1.85 15.32 12.48
C MET A 219 -2.46 15.84 11.18
N VAL A 220 -3.79 15.99 11.13
CA VAL A 220 -4.49 16.56 9.98
C VAL A 220 -3.96 17.96 9.69
N LYS A 221 -3.78 18.81 10.71
CA LYS A 221 -3.22 20.15 10.57
C LYS A 221 -1.80 20.13 9.98
N MET A 222 -0.93 19.25 10.45
CA MET A 222 0.44 19.13 9.92
C MET A 222 0.46 18.65 8.48
N LEU A 223 -0.38 17.66 8.15
CA LEU A 223 -0.51 17.17 6.78
C LEU A 223 -1.11 18.23 5.86
N ASP A 224 -2.13 18.99 6.30
CA ASP A 224 -2.72 20.10 5.54
C ASP A 224 -1.73 21.23 5.27
N ALA A 225 -0.74 21.40 6.16
CA ALA A 225 0.36 22.32 5.96
C ALA A 225 1.47 21.78 5.03
N GLY A 226 1.27 20.61 4.43
CA GLY A 226 2.19 20.05 3.43
C GLY A 226 3.35 19.24 4.02
N LEU A 227 3.21 18.71 5.25
CA LEU A 227 4.27 17.92 5.90
C LEU A 227 4.86 16.85 4.96
N ALA A 228 3.99 16.06 4.34
CA ALA A 228 4.33 14.98 3.43
C ALA A 228 5.13 15.47 2.20
N GLU A 229 4.61 16.51 1.56
CA GLU A 229 5.15 17.12 0.35
C GLU A 229 6.50 17.78 0.64
N SER A 230 6.60 18.50 1.76
CA SER A 230 7.83 19.14 2.20
C SER A 230 8.91 18.13 2.56
N MET A 231 8.58 17.03 3.26
CA MET A 231 9.59 15.99 3.55
C MET A 231 10.10 15.34 2.27
N LEU A 232 9.23 15.04 1.31
CA LEU A 232 9.71 14.53 0.02
C LEU A 232 10.55 15.58 -0.72
N GLY A 233 10.12 16.84 -0.74
CA GLY A 233 10.89 17.94 -1.33
C GLY A 233 12.27 18.08 -0.70
N VAL A 234 12.38 17.97 0.63
CA VAL A 234 13.66 17.96 1.34
C VAL A 234 14.55 16.82 0.85
N ILE A 235 14.02 15.60 0.75
CA ILE A 235 14.79 14.45 0.24
C ILE A 235 15.24 14.72 -1.20
N THR A 236 14.33 15.11 -2.09
CA THR A 236 14.63 15.34 -3.50
C THR A 236 15.67 16.44 -3.69
N HIS A 237 15.50 17.60 -3.06
CA HIS A 237 16.46 18.71 -3.18
C HIS A 237 17.83 18.35 -2.61
N SER A 238 17.89 17.70 -1.45
CA SER A 238 19.16 17.25 -0.87
C SER A 238 19.87 16.25 -1.77
N VAL A 239 19.13 15.30 -2.34
CA VAL A 239 19.64 14.33 -3.32
C VAL A 239 20.20 15.00 -4.57
N CYS A 240 19.44 15.92 -5.19
CA CYS A 240 19.88 16.62 -6.39
C CYS A 240 21.12 17.46 -6.11
N PHE A 241 21.18 18.09 -4.94
CA PHE A 241 22.34 18.84 -4.48
C PHE A 241 23.58 17.95 -4.32
N ILE A 242 23.45 16.75 -3.73
CA ILE A 242 24.56 15.79 -3.63
C ILE A 242 25.05 15.38 -5.02
N ILE A 243 24.14 15.07 -5.95
CA ILE A 243 24.50 14.69 -7.32
C ILE A 243 25.26 15.82 -8.03
N ASP A 244 24.79 17.07 -7.91
CA ASP A 244 25.46 18.24 -8.48
C ASP A 244 26.84 18.48 -7.87
N LEU A 245 26.97 18.34 -6.54
CA LEU A 245 28.25 18.43 -5.86
C LEU A 245 29.22 17.36 -6.36
N GLU A 246 28.80 16.11 -6.46
CA GLU A 246 29.65 15.02 -6.94
C GLU A 246 30.10 15.22 -8.40
N GLN A 247 29.21 15.73 -9.26
CA GLN A 247 29.56 16.07 -10.64
C GLN A 247 30.62 17.18 -10.73
N LYS A 248 30.57 18.14 -9.80
CA LYS A 248 31.52 19.27 -9.72
C LYS A 248 32.79 18.91 -8.95
N ALA A 249 32.74 17.93 -8.06
CA ALA A 249 33.77 17.71 -7.07
C ALA A 249 35.04 17.09 -7.63
N GLY A 250 34.96 16.14 -8.57
CA GLY A 250 36.11 15.27 -8.82
C GLY A 250 36.62 14.70 -7.48
N ASP A 251 37.88 14.97 -7.14
CA ASP A 251 38.49 14.64 -5.82
C ASP A 251 38.59 15.84 -4.85
N ASN A 252 37.80 16.92 -5.01
CA ASN A 252 37.88 18.10 -4.14
C ASN A 252 37.30 17.83 -2.73
N PRO A 253 38.11 17.80 -1.66
CA PRO A 253 37.65 17.47 -0.30
C PRO A 253 36.70 18.52 0.30
N GLU A 254 36.74 19.77 -0.16
CA GLU A 254 35.91 20.85 0.37
C GLU A 254 34.41 20.68 0.06
N LEU A 255 34.09 19.91 -0.98
CA LEU A 255 32.71 19.63 -1.39
C LEU A 255 32.11 18.41 -0.69
N MET A 256 32.91 17.66 0.08
CA MET A 256 32.47 16.48 0.84
C MET A 256 31.62 16.85 2.05
N ALA A 257 31.96 17.93 2.77
CA ALA A 257 31.23 18.33 3.98
C ALA A 257 29.79 18.80 3.67
N PRO A 258 29.54 19.65 2.65
CA PRO A 258 28.18 19.98 2.23
C PRO A 258 27.38 18.78 1.71
N ALA A 259 28.02 17.86 0.99
CA ALA A 259 27.38 16.63 0.51
C ALA A 259 26.95 15.72 1.67
N GLN A 260 27.80 15.55 2.68
CA GLN A 260 27.47 14.77 3.88
C GLN A 260 26.32 15.41 4.67
N ALA A 261 26.33 16.73 4.86
CA ALA A 261 25.24 17.43 5.56
C ALA A 261 23.89 17.29 4.82
N ALA A 262 23.91 17.30 3.48
CA ALA A 262 22.72 17.03 2.69
C ALA A 262 22.28 15.56 2.76
N ALA A 263 23.21 14.61 2.82
CA ALA A 263 22.91 13.19 2.99
C ALA A 263 22.26 12.91 4.35
N ASP A 264 22.78 13.52 5.42
CA ASP A 264 22.21 13.42 6.76
C ASP A 264 20.78 13.99 6.78
N LEU A 265 20.58 15.20 6.20
CA LEU A 265 19.27 15.83 6.05
C LEU A 265 18.27 14.93 5.30
N ALA A 266 18.68 14.35 4.17
CA ALA A 266 17.85 13.41 3.42
C ALA A 266 17.52 12.15 4.23
N GLY A 267 18.48 11.64 5.01
CA GLY A 267 18.30 10.49 5.90
C GLY A 267 17.24 10.74 6.96
N ALA A 268 17.29 11.89 7.66
CA ALA A 268 16.28 12.22 8.65
C ALA A 268 14.89 12.43 8.04
N ALA A 269 14.80 13.12 6.90
CA ALA A 269 13.52 13.32 6.21
C ALA A 269 12.93 11.98 5.74
N THR A 270 13.79 11.05 5.31
CA THR A 270 13.39 9.66 5.00
C THR A 270 12.86 8.94 6.25
N GLY A 271 13.46 9.15 7.42
CA GLY A 271 12.96 8.62 8.70
C GLY A 271 11.56 9.14 9.06
N VAL A 272 11.31 10.44 8.84
CA VAL A 272 9.97 11.02 8.98
C VAL A 272 8.96 10.35 8.05
N MET A 273 9.32 10.20 6.77
CA MET A 273 8.48 9.54 5.78
C MET A 273 8.21 8.06 6.13
N HIS A 274 9.20 7.34 6.63
CA HIS A 274 9.05 5.96 7.11
C HIS A 274 7.97 5.87 8.20
N ASN A 275 8.00 6.78 9.17
CA ASN A 275 7.02 6.84 10.24
C ASN A 275 5.62 7.16 9.72
N LEU A 276 5.48 8.14 8.82
CA LEU A 276 4.20 8.49 8.18
C LEU A 276 3.63 7.36 7.32
N LEU A 277 4.46 6.44 6.84
CA LEU A 277 4.05 5.33 5.99
C LEU A 277 3.96 4.00 6.74
N HIS A 278 4.21 4.01 8.05
CA HIS A 278 4.38 2.78 8.82
C HIS A 278 3.14 1.88 8.73
N PRO A 279 3.27 0.57 8.42
CA PRO A 279 2.13 -0.31 8.15
C PRO A 279 1.12 -0.44 9.30
N VAL A 280 1.58 -0.28 10.55
CA VAL A 280 0.71 -0.35 11.75
C VAL A 280 -0.24 0.83 11.82
N LEU A 281 0.09 1.94 11.16
CA LEU A 281 -0.82 3.07 11.07
C LEU A 281 -1.96 2.83 10.10
N ALA A 282 -1.94 1.81 9.25
CA ALA A 282 -3.05 1.52 8.37
C ALA A 282 -4.22 0.88 9.14
N ALA A 283 -5.34 1.59 9.34
CA ALA A 283 -6.58 0.96 9.75
C ALA A 283 -6.97 -0.10 8.71
N TRP A 284 -6.95 -1.37 9.12
CA TRP A 284 -7.07 -2.52 8.21
C TRP A 284 -8.37 -2.51 7.39
N LYS A 285 -9.47 -1.94 7.92
CA LYS A 285 -10.76 -1.87 7.23
C LYS A 285 -10.81 -0.78 6.15
N THR A 286 -10.27 0.41 6.41
CA THR A 286 -10.27 1.53 5.44
C THR A 286 -9.18 1.35 4.38
N ARG A 287 -8.06 0.68 4.68
CA ARG A 287 -7.01 0.39 3.70
C ARG A 287 -7.53 -0.39 2.50
N THR A 288 -8.36 -1.42 2.71
CA THR A 288 -8.91 -2.22 1.61
C THR A 288 -9.85 -1.39 0.75
N GLN A 289 -10.70 -0.56 1.37
CA GLN A 289 -11.60 0.34 0.65
C GLN A 289 -10.82 1.41 -0.13
N GLN A 290 -9.81 2.04 0.49
CA GLN A 290 -8.91 2.99 -0.16
C GLN A 290 -8.18 2.37 -1.34
N MET A 291 -7.56 1.19 -1.18
CA MET A 291 -6.87 0.51 -2.28
C MET A 291 -7.82 0.09 -3.39
N SER A 292 -9.04 -0.35 -3.04
CA SER A 292 -10.06 -0.69 -4.04
C SER A 292 -10.52 0.55 -4.82
N LEU A 293 -10.77 1.66 -4.13
CA LEU A 293 -11.21 2.90 -4.75
C LEU A 293 -10.09 3.54 -5.57
N MET A 294 -8.85 3.50 -5.06
CA MET A 294 -7.64 3.89 -5.78
C MET A 294 -7.46 3.08 -7.06
N GLY A 295 -7.61 1.75 -6.98
CA GLY A 295 -7.55 0.88 -8.14
C GLY A 295 -8.69 1.12 -9.14
N ALA A 296 -9.89 1.48 -8.66
CA ALA A 296 -11.00 1.86 -9.52
C ALA A 296 -10.71 3.17 -10.27
N ILE A 297 -10.25 4.21 -9.57
CA ILE A 297 -9.94 5.49 -10.22
C ILE A 297 -8.75 5.38 -11.17
N MET A 298 -7.72 4.60 -10.85
CA MET A 298 -6.62 4.29 -11.77
C MET A 298 -7.13 3.71 -13.09
N LYS A 299 -8.09 2.78 -13.03
CA LYS A 299 -8.69 2.18 -14.23
C LYS A 299 -9.54 3.19 -15.01
N VAL A 300 -10.33 4.02 -14.33
CA VAL A 300 -11.18 5.02 -15.00
C VAL A 300 -10.34 6.09 -15.68
N LEU A 301 -9.28 6.60 -15.03
CA LEU A 301 -8.38 7.58 -15.62
C LEU A 301 -7.57 7.01 -16.80
N ALA A 302 -7.39 5.69 -16.85
CA ALA A 302 -6.75 4.97 -17.96
C ALA A 302 -7.74 4.43 -19.00
N ALA A 303 -9.05 4.70 -18.88
CA ALA A 303 -10.06 4.20 -19.80
C ALA A 303 -10.11 5.02 -21.11
N PRO A 304 -10.55 4.42 -22.24
CA PRO A 304 -10.86 5.15 -23.46
C PRO A 304 -11.80 6.34 -23.17
N GLY A 305 -11.56 7.48 -23.84
CA GLY A 305 -12.28 8.73 -23.59
C GLY A 305 -11.72 9.60 -22.47
N SER A 306 -10.75 9.13 -21.68
CA SER A 306 -10.03 9.97 -20.71
C SER A 306 -9.16 11.02 -21.42
N PRO A 307 -9.32 12.32 -21.13
CA PRO A 307 -8.46 13.36 -21.71
C PRO A 307 -6.97 13.21 -21.36
N LEU A 308 -6.64 12.47 -20.29
CA LEU A 308 -5.25 12.18 -19.87
C LEU A 308 -4.51 11.21 -20.79
N LEU A 309 -5.22 10.57 -21.72
CA LEU A 309 -4.64 9.73 -22.76
C LEU A 309 -4.33 10.51 -24.04
N ALA A 310 -4.83 11.74 -24.16
CA ALA A 310 -4.59 12.59 -25.31
C ALA A 310 -3.16 13.17 -25.27
N GLU A 311 -2.65 13.55 -26.44
CA GLU A 311 -1.39 14.30 -26.53
C GLU A 311 -1.56 15.69 -25.90
N ALA A 312 -0.48 16.24 -25.35
CA ALA A 312 -0.50 17.56 -24.73
C ALA A 312 -0.93 18.64 -25.75
N GLY A 313 -1.97 19.41 -25.43
CA GLY A 313 -2.53 20.42 -26.34
C GLY A 313 -3.46 19.83 -27.41
N ALA A 314 -3.91 18.59 -27.27
CA ALA A 314 -4.95 18.05 -28.13
C ALA A 314 -6.32 18.70 -27.83
N GLU A 315 -7.07 19.00 -28.88
CA GLU A 315 -8.47 19.44 -28.78
C GLU A 315 -9.36 18.26 -28.32
N ILE A 316 -10.03 18.42 -27.17
CA ILE A 316 -10.94 17.39 -26.64
C ILE A 316 -12.32 17.59 -27.27
N LYS A 317 -12.66 16.71 -28.21
CA LYS A 317 -13.96 16.73 -28.89
C LYS A 317 -15.00 15.90 -28.12
N PRO A 318 -16.27 16.36 -28.05
CA PRO A 318 -17.35 15.54 -27.51
C PRO A 318 -17.46 14.19 -28.22
N SER A 319 -17.42 13.10 -27.47
CA SER A 319 -17.56 11.74 -27.97
C SER A 319 -18.36 10.87 -26.99
N GLU A 320 -18.87 9.73 -27.46
CA GLU A 320 -19.56 8.77 -26.60
C GLU A 320 -18.63 8.23 -25.51
N GLU A 321 -17.36 8.00 -25.84
CA GLU A 321 -16.31 7.58 -24.90
C GLU A 321 -16.04 8.63 -23.83
N LEU A 322 -15.90 9.92 -24.21
CA LEU A 322 -15.71 11.02 -23.26
C LEU A 322 -16.93 11.19 -22.35
N SER A 323 -18.15 11.07 -22.89
CA SER A 323 -19.38 11.11 -22.09
C SER A 323 -19.43 9.94 -21.09
N GLY A 324 -19.04 8.74 -21.52
CA GLY A 324 -18.93 7.57 -20.66
C GLY A 324 -17.91 7.76 -19.54
N PHE A 325 -16.73 8.29 -19.86
CA PHE A 325 -15.69 8.65 -18.90
C PHE A 325 -16.20 9.64 -17.84
N LEU A 326 -16.80 10.76 -18.26
CA LEU A 326 -17.31 11.78 -17.34
C LEU A 326 -18.42 11.26 -16.42
N LYS A 327 -19.28 10.35 -16.92
CA LYS A 327 -20.28 9.68 -16.09
C LYS A 327 -19.64 8.82 -15.00
N LEU A 328 -18.58 8.08 -15.31
CA LEU A 328 -17.85 7.28 -14.33
C LEU A 328 -17.13 8.15 -13.30
N ILE A 329 -16.53 9.27 -13.72
CA ILE A 329 -15.94 10.25 -12.81
C ILE A 329 -17.01 10.82 -11.88
N ALA A 330 -18.14 11.27 -12.40
CA ALA A 330 -19.25 11.78 -11.60
C ALA A 330 -19.80 10.73 -10.64
N GLN A 331 -19.86 9.45 -11.06
CA GLN A 331 -20.28 8.36 -10.20
C GLN A 331 -19.31 8.15 -9.03
N ILE A 332 -18.00 8.25 -9.24
CA ILE A 332 -16.99 8.05 -8.18
C ILE A 332 -16.88 9.29 -7.29
N PHE A 333 -16.62 10.46 -7.88
CA PHE A 333 -16.32 11.70 -7.17
C PHE A 333 -17.58 12.42 -6.67
N GLY A 334 -18.75 12.18 -7.27
CA GLY A 334 -20.02 12.73 -6.80
C GLY A 334 -20.49 12.13 -5.46
N ASN A 335 -19.91 11.02 -5.02
CA ASN A 335 -20.12 10.50 -3.66
C ASN A 335 -19.16 11.21 -2.69
N ALA A 336 -19.71 11.97 -1.73
CA ALA A 336 -18.94 12.76 -0.79
C ALA A 336 -17.96 11.95 0.07
N ASP A 337 -18.32 10.74 0.49
CA ASP A 337 -17.45 9.88 1.30
C ASP A 337 -16.29 9.32 0.46
N ALA A 338 -16.58 8.92 -0.79
CA ALA A 338 -15.58 8.46 -1.74
C ALA A 338 -14.61 9.59 -2.11
N PHE A 339 -15.13 10.81 -2.33
CA PHE A 339 -14.35 12.00 -2.59
C PHE A 339 -13.40 12.33 -1.43
N ALA A 340 -13.93 12.40 -0.20
CA ALA A 340 -13.13 12.69 0.99
C ALA A 340 -12.06 11.61 1.23
N MET A 341 -12.39 10.34 0.98
CA MET A 341 -11.44 9.25 1.11
C MET A 341 -10.33 9.29 0.05
N LEU A 342 -10.67 9.56 -1.22
CA LEU A 342 -9.72 9.64 -2.33
C LEU A 342 -8.80 10.84 -2.23
N THR A 343 -9.35 12.00 -1.88
CA THR A 343 -8.58 13.25 -1.78
C THR A 343 -7.89 13.41 -0.43
N GLY A 344 -8.13 12.51 0.54
CA GLY A 344 -7.43 12.48 1.82
C GLY A 344 -5.91 12.26 1.68
N HIS A 345 -5.13 12.86 2.58
CA HIS A 345 -3.66 12.78 2.61
C HIS A 345 -3.10 11.37 2.47
N ALA A 346 -3.72 10.40 3.14
CA ALA A 346 -3.31 9.00 3.07
C ALA A 346 -3.42 8.42 1.64
N SER A 347 -4.43 8.84 0.86
CA SER A 347 -4.67 8.37 -0.50
C SER A 347 -3.74 9.07 -1.51
N VAL A 348 -3.55 10.39 -1.39
CA VAL A 348 -2.58 11.15 -2.20
C VAL A 348 -1.16 10.61 -1.99
N MET A 349 -0.77 10.38 -0.73
CA MET A 349 0.52 9.78 -0.39
C MET A 349 0.65 8.34 -0.93
N ARG A 350 -0.42 7.54 -0.86
CA ARG A 350 -0.42 6.19 -1.46
C ARG A 350 -0.20 6.23 -2.96
N ALA A 351 -0.85 7.13 -3.69
CA ALA A 351 -0.66 7.27 -5.14
C ALA A 351 0.83 7.57 -5.46
N ARG A 352 1.44 8.45 -4.67
CA ARG A 352 2.86 8.79 -4.77
C ARG A 352 3.80 7.61 -4.47
N MET A 353 3.50 6.81 -3.44
CA MET A 353 4.27 5.61 -3.12
C MET A 353 4.10 4.50 -4.17
N LEU A 354 2.90 4.34 -4.74
CA LEU A 354 2.67 3.41 -5.86
C LEU A 354 3.54 3.76 -7.06
N MET A 355 3.67 5.06 -7.37
CA MET A 355 4.56 5.57 -8.41
C MET A 355 6.03 5.27 -8.10
N LEU A 356 6.52 5.62 -6.90
CA LEU A 356 7.91 5.34 -6.49
C LEU A 356 8.23 3.86 -6.55
N ARG A 357 7.33 3.03 -6.04
CA ARG A 357 7.46 1.57 -6.09
C ARG A 357 7.50 1.06 -7.52
N ALA A 358 6.64 1.59 -8.39
CA ALA A 358 6.61 1.18 -9.78
C ALA A 358 7.95 1.50 -10.46
N MET A 359 8.45 2.73 -10.29
CA MET A 359 9.74 3.20 -10.81
C MET A 359 10.94 2.43 -10.24
N ALA A 360 10.95 2.14 -8.94
CA ALA A 360 12.02 1.36 -8.33
C ALA A 360 12.08 -0.07 -8.87
N THR A 361 10.91 -0.67 -9.14
CA THR A 361 10.78 -2.02 -9.69
C THR A 361 11.19 -2.09 -11.17
N MET A 362 11.20 -0.95 -11.89
CA MET A 362 11.71 -0.90 -13.26
C MET A 362 13.18 -1.30 -13.31
N GLY A 363 13.51 -2.27 -14.16
CA GLY A 363 14.88 -2.75 -14.36
C GLY A 363 15.33 -3.83 -13.38
N MET A 364 14.46 -4.36 -12.52
CA MET A 364 14.75 -5.58 -11.77
C MET A 364 14.62 -6.82 -12.67
N ASP A 365 15.50 -7.82 -12.47
CA ASP A 365 15.52 -9.04 -13.26
C ASP A 365 14.14 -9.74 -13.28
N GLY A 366 13.69 -10.10 -14.49
CA GLY A 366 12.41 -10.78 -14.70
C GLY A 366 11.16 -9.88 -14.61
N LYS A 367 11.32 -8.55 -14.65
CA LYS A 367 10.20 -7.60 -14.73
C LYS A 367 10.15 -6.87 -16.07
N ASP A 368 8.95 -6.78 -16.64
CA ASP A 368 8.71 -6.04 -17.89
C ASP A 368 8.80 -4.53 -17.65
N LYS A 369 9.81 -3.89 -18.23
CA LYS A 369 10.05 -2.45 -18.11
C LYS A 369 8.85 -1.63 -18.62
N ALA A 370 8.18 -2.06 -19.68
CA ALA A 370 7.05 -1.35 -20.26
C ALA A 370 5.82 -1.40 -19.35
N GLU A 371 5.55 -2.57 -18.74
CA GLU A 371 4.45 -2.74 -17.78
C GLU A 371 4.60 -1.80 -16.57
N TRP A 372 5.82 -1.72 -16.01
CA TRP A 372 6.07 -0.89 -14.84
C TRP A 372 6.12 0.61 -15.17
N ALA A 373 6.59 0.98 -16.37
CA ALA A 373 6.47 2.34 -16.89
C ALA A 373 5.02 2.79 -16.99
N LEU A 374 4.14 1.94 -17.52
CA LEU A 374 2.72 2.20 -17.57
C LEU A 374 2.11 2.38 -16.17
N LYS A 375 2.47 1.52 -15.21
CA LYS A 375 2.00 1.64 -13.81
C LYS A 375 2.45 2.93 -13.14
N ALA A 376 3.69 3.35 -13.38
CA ALA A 376 4.21 4.61 -12.85
C ALA A 376 3.44 5.80 -13.43
N LYS A 377 3.19 5.81 -14.75
CA LYS A 377 2.39 6.85 -15.42
C LYS A 377 0.93 6.88 -14.94
N GLN A 378 0.31 5.74 -14.72
CA GLN A 378 -1.04 5.69 -14.16
C GLN A 378 -1.08 6.23 -12.73
N ALA A 379 -0.10 5.86 -11.90
CA ALA A 379 -0.01 6.35 -10.53
C ALA A 379 0.26 7.87 -10.46
N SER A 380 1.06 8.42 -11.37
CA SER A 380 1.30 9.87 -11.47
C SER A 380 0.05 10.63 -11.91
N GLN A 381 -0.69 10.13 -12.90
CA GLN A 381 -1.98 10.69 -13.31
C GLN A 381 -2.96 10.77 -12.14
N VAL A 382 -3.09 9.69 -11.36
CA VAL A 382 -3.98 9.66 -10.19
C VAL A 382 -3.52 10.63 -9.13
N PHE A 383 -2.22 10.67 -8.84
CA PHE A 383 -1.65 11.64 -7.89
C PHE A 383 -2.03 13.07 -8.29
N VAL A 384 -1.78 13.48 -9.53
CA VAL A 384 -2.04 14.84 -10.01
C VAL A 384 -3.53 15.18 -9.94
N VAL A 385 -4.41 14.27 -10.38
CA VAL A 385 -5.86 14.49 -10.33
C VAL A 385 -6.36 14.64 -8.90
N LEU A 386 -5.95 13.74 -7.99
CA LEU A 386 -6.40 13.76 -6.61
C LEU A 386 -5.87 14.97 -5.85
N ASP A 387 -4.63 15.36 -6.08
CA ASP A 387 -4.02 16.55 -5.49
C ASP A 387 -4.72 17.83 -5.96
N LYS A 388 -4.98 17.98 -7.27
CA LYS A 388 -5.76 19.12 -7.79
C LYS A 388 -7.19 19.15 -7.23
N CYS A 389 -7.87 18.00 -7.15
CA CYS A 389 -9.20 17.91 -6.53
C CYS A 389 -9.18 18.31 -5.05
N ARG A 390 -8.13 17.91 -4.31
CA ARG A 390 -7.93 18.29 -2.90
C ARG A 390 -7.75 19.81 -2.77
N GLN A 391 -6.88 20.40 -3.58
CA GLN A 391 -6.59 21.84 -3.55
C GLN A 391 -7.83 22.67 -3.93
N ALA A 392 -8.57 22.23 -4.94
CA ALA A 392 -9.82 22.86 -5.37
C ALA A 392 -10.97 22.63 -4.38
N LYS A 393 -10.84 21.72 -3.41
CA LYS A 393 -11.91 21.25 -2.51
C LYS A 393 -13.18 20.82 -3.27
N GLY A 394 -12.98 20.27 -4.47
CA GLY A 394 -14.04 19.89 -5.40
C GLY A 394 -13.43 19.25 -6.65
N TRP A 395 -14.25 18.54 -7.43
CA TRP A 395 -13.78 17.81 -8.61
C TRP A 395 -14.34 18.37 -9.91
N GLU A 396 -15.52 19.00 -9.90
CA GLU A 396 -16.20 19.44 -11.13
C GLU A 396 -15.30 20.39 -11.94
N ALA A 397 -14.81 21.47 -11.31
CA ALA A 397 -13.94 22.45 -11.97
C ALA A 397 -12.62 21.84 -12.48
N VAL A 398 -12.11 20.80 -11.80
CA VAL A 398 -10.86 20.12 -12.18
C VAL A 398 -11.07 19.32 -13.47
N PHE A 399 -12.19 18.60 -13.57
CA PHE A 399 -12.50 17.81 -14.76
C PHE A 399 -13.03 18.67 -15.91
N ASP A 400 -13.71 19.78 -15.64
CA ASP A 400 -14.07 20.79 -16.65
C ASP A 400 -12.80 21.39 -17.28
N ARG A 401 -11.81 21.76 -16.46
CA ARG A 401 -10.51 22.23 -16.94
C ARG A 401 -9.81 21.16 -17.76
N LEU A 402 -9.81 19.90 -17.32
CA LEU A 402 -9.19 18.77 -18.01
C LEU A 402 -9.84 18.46 -19.38
N CYS A 403 -11.06 18.94 -19.63
CA CYS A 403 -11.71 18.84 -20.94
C CYS A 403 -11.37 19.99 -21.89
N SER A 404 -10.46 20.90 -21.51
CA SER A 404 -9.97 21.97 -22.38
C SER A 404 -8.56 21.68 -22.90
N GLU A 405 -8.22 22.21 -24.08
CA GLU A 405 -6.88 22.07 -24.67
C GLU A 405 -5.76 22.54 -23.71
N GLU A 406 -5.97 23.71 -23.10
CA GLU A 406 -5.05 24.30 -22.13
C GLU A 406 -4.92 23.43 -20.87
N GLY A 407 -6.03 22.87 -20.39
CA GLY A 407 -6.03 21.99 -19.24
C GLY A 407 -5.35 20.65 -19.51
N VAL A 408 -5.57 20.02 -20.66
CA VAL A 408 -4.84 18.78 -21.02
C VAL A 408 -3.33 19.03 -21.03
N LYS A 409 -2.89 20.14 -21.63
CA LYS A 409 -1.48 20.54 -21.63
C LYS A 409 -0.95 20.74 -20.21
N GLU A 410 -1.69 21.45 -19.37
CA GLU A 410 -1.33 21.69 -17.96
C GLU A 410 -1.19 20.38 -17.19
N PHE A 411 -2.15 19.47 -17.30
CA PHE A 411 -2.14 18.19 -16.58
C PHE A 411 -1.04 17.25 -17.08
N CYS A 412 -0.85 17.12 -18.40
CA CYS A 412 0.22 16.30 -18.96
C CYS A 412 1.59 16.82 -18.53
N SER A 413 1.82 18.14 -18.61
CA SER A 413 3.06 18.75 -18.16
C SER A 413 3.32 18.53 -16.67
N GLU A 414 2.27 18.58 -15.84
CA GLU A 414 2.38 18.34 -14.40
C GLU A 414 2.66 16.87 -14.09
N VAL A 415 2.01 15.95 -14.81
CA VAL A 415 2.28 14.51 -14.74
C VAL A 415 3.73 14.21 -15.09
N ASP A 416 4.24 14.78 -16.18
CA ASP A 416 5.62 14.59 -16.62
C ASP A 416 6.61 15.15 -15.59
N ARG A 417 6.36 16.35 -15.05
CA ARG A 417 7.16 16.95 -13.98
C ARG A 417 7.21 16.06 -12.73
N VAL A 418 6.06 15.52 -12.31
CA VAL A 418 5.97 14.61 -11.18
C VAL A 418 6.75 13.33 -11.48
N VAL A 419 6.63 12.77 -12.68
CA VAL A 419 7.37 11.57 -13.08
C VAL A 419 8.88 11.81 -13.00
N GLU A 420 9.38 12.87 -13.64
CA GLU A 420 10.81 13.23 -13.64
C GLU A 420 11.36 13.40 -12.22
N GLN A 421 10.62 14.11 -11.35
CA GLN A 421 11.02 14.30 -9.95
C GLN A 421 11.19 12.97 -9.20
N HIS A 422 10.28 12.02 -9.42
CA HIS A 422 10.31 10.73 -8.73
C HIS A 422 11.31 9.75 -9.36
N GLU A 423 11.57 9.85 -10.66
CA GLU A 423 12.65 9.12 -11.32
C GLU A 423 14.03 9.55 -10.79
N MET A 424 14.27 10.85 -10.64
CA MET A 424 15.49 11.38 -10.00
C MET A 424 15.65 10.83 -8.58
N LEU A 425 14.57 10.83 -7.80
CA LEU A 425 14.56 10.31 -6.44
C LEU A 425 14.89 8.81 -6.38
N VAL A 426 14.27 8.01 -7.25
CA VAL A 426 14.53 6.56 -7.34
C VAL A 426 15.95 6.28 -7.78
N GLY A 427 16.47 7.02 -8.77
CA GLY A 427 17.86 6.90 -9.23
C GLY A 427 18.85 7.14 -8.10
N ALA A 428 18.60 8.16 -7.28
CA ALA A 428 19.41 8.44 -6.11
C ALA A 428 19.30 7.37 -5.02
N PHE A 429 18.09 6.91 -4.70
CA PHE A 429 17.92 5.84 -3.73
C PHE A 429 18.63 4.55 -4.15
N LYS A 430 18.62 4.21 -5.44
CA LYS A 430 19.42 3.10 -5.99
C LYS A 430 20.92 3.37 -5.82
N LYS A 431 21.40 4.56 -6.19
CA LYS A 431 22.81 4.97 -6.08
C LYS A 431 23.35 4.87 -4.65
N PHE A 432 22.58 5.33 -3.67
CA PHE A 432 22.97 5.33 -2.25
C PHE A 432 22.57 4.05 -1.50
N LYS A 433 22.12 3.01 -2.21
CA LYS A 433 21.68 1.72 -1.64
C LYS A 433 20.59 1.84 -0.56
N PHE A 434 19.72 2.84 -0.68
CA PHE A 434 18.50 2.97 0.12
C PHE A 434 17.38 2.04 -0.38
N GLU A 435 17.71 0.91 -1.03
CA GLU A 435 16.75 -0.01 -1.63
C GLU A 435 15.76 -0.58 -0.59
N GLY A 436 16.18 -0.71 0.67
CA GLY A 436 15.30 -1.08 1.78
C GLY A 436 14.19 -0.07 2.07
N SER A 437 14.44 1.22 1.81
CA SER A 437 13.48 2.32 1.96
C SER A 437 12.53 2.44 0.76
N LEU A 438 12.95 2.01 -0.44
CA LEU A 438 12.09 1.89 -1.62
C LEU A 438 11.05 0.77 -1.50
N GLY A 439 11.29 -0.20 -0.60
CA GLY A 439 10.37 -1.29 -0.27
C GLY A 439 9.25 -0.93 0.72
N LEU A 440 9.15 0.34 1.15
CA LEU A 440 8.08 0.86 2.00
C LEU A 440 6.67 0.55 1.44
#